data_AF-A0A804RK19-F1
#
_entry.id   AF-A0A804RK19-F1
#
_cell.length_a   1.000
_cell.length_b   1.000
_cell.length_c   1.000
_cell.angle_alpha   90.00
_cell.angle_beta   90.00
_cell.angle_gamma   90.00
#
_symmetry.space_group_name_H-M   'P 1'
#
loop_
_entity.id
_entity.type
_entity.pdbx_description
1 polymer ?
#
loop_
_entity_poly.entity_id
_entity_poly.type
_entity_poly.pdbx_seq_one_letter_code
_entity_poly.pdbx_strand_id
1 'polypeptide(L)'
;MFGSTEPQLLYVNGESKIVLIPIVVAVDCPFPPSDKIGINSVQRENEEIVPMKAMKMAWVPYVPLEDRLSRIDIFKTKIFTLGCTQRRSALKHLKIERVKKFDYCMPYYMPLQPLEDEENTTINFLYPLEPPIVDEFDWEMDDYEDFADQKVQEGSLPEGEKEKFKEFLKEKVRERKRELRQAKEARKKAIDDMDPAMKEAFENIKFYKFYPVKTPDTPDVNNVKARYINRYYRNAHYLK
;
A
#
# COMPACT_ATOMS: atom_id res chain seq x y z
N MET A 1 5.47 -17.76 8.59
CA MET A 1 5.91 -16.49 7.99
C MET A 1 4.80 -16.09 7.03
N PHE A 2 4.16 -14.95 7.25
CA PHE A 2 3.11 -14.43 6.36
C PHE A 2 3.62 -13.08 5.91
N GLY A 3 4.24 -13.02 4.72
CA GLY A 3 4.90 -11.82 4.22
C GLY A 3 3.89 -10.89 3.55
N SER A 4 3.52 -11.16 2.31
CA SER A 4 2.43 -10.53 1.57
C SER A 4 2.08 -11.43 0.38
N THR A 5 1.04 -11.11 -0.39
CA THR A 5 0.73 -11.81 -1.64
C THR A 5 0.63 -10.83 -2.79
N GLU A 6 1.12 -11.24 -3.97
CA GLU A 6 0.99 -10.46 -5.19
C GLU A 6 0.16 -11.21 -6.22
N PRO A 7 -0.98 -10.66 -6.66
CA PRO A 7 -1.78 -11.27 -7.72
C PRO A 7 -1.05 -11.12 -9.06
N GLN A 8 -0.85 -12.23 -9.76
CA GLN A 8 -0.25 -12.25 -11.10
C GLN A 8 -1.01 -13.19 -12.02
N LEU A 9 -1.15 -12.81 -13.29
CA LEU A 9 -1.70 -13.69 -14.33
C LEU A 9 -0.58 -14.63 -14.81
N LEU A 10 -0.69 -15.92 -14.46
CA LEU A 10 0.29 -16.94 -14.81
C LEU A 10 -0.36 -18.07 -15.59
N TYR A 11 0.44 -18.73 -16.44
CA TYR A 11 0.02 -19.94 -17.15
C TYR A 11 0.32 -21.16 -16.27
N VAL A 12 -0.72 -21.83 -15.79
CA VAL A 12 -0.62 -22.96 -14.85
C VAL A 12 -1.39 -24.13 -15.44
N ASN A 13 -0.71 -25.25 -15.67
CA ASN A 13 -1.30 -26.48 -16.22
C ASN A 13 -2.07 -26.27 -17.55
N GLY A 14 -1.56 -25.40 -18.43
CA GLY A 14 -2.20 -25.13 -19.72
C GLY A 14 -3.30 -24.07 -19.70
N GLU A 15 -3.55 -23.41 -18.57
CA GLU A 15 -4.59 -22.39 -18.43
C GLU A 15 -4.03 -21.10 -17.81
N SER A 16 -4.49 -19.95 -18.31
CA SER A 16 -4.20 -18.65 -17.68
C SER A 16 -5.03 -18.49 -16.40
N LYS A 17 -4.36 -18.33 -15.26
CA LYS A 17 -4.98 -18.19 -13.94
C LYS A 17 -4.38 -17.02 -13.17
N ILE A 18 -5.21 -16.30 -12.42
CA ILE A 18 -4.72 -15.35 -11.42
C ILE A 18 -4.21 -16.14 -10.23
N VAL A 19 -2.93 -16.03 -9.94
CA VAL A 19 -2.23 -16.70 -8.85
C VAL A 19 -1.78 -15.66 -7.83
N LEU A 20 -2.08 -15.89 -6.55
CA LEU A 20 -1.56 -15.09 -5.44
C LEU A 20 -0.18 -15.63 -5.04
N ILE A 21 0.87 -14.96 -5.50
CA ILE A 21 2.25 -15.37 -5.22
C ILE A 21 2.60 -14.95 -3.80
N PRO A 22 2.96 -15.87 -2.88
CA PRO A 22 3.38 -15.50 -1.54
C PRO A 22 4.78 -14.92 -1.59
N ILE A 23 4.93 -13.65 -1.23
CA ILE A 23 6.23 -12.98 -1.12
C ILE A 23 6.63 -12.80 0.34
N VAL A 24 7.92 -12.72 0.60
CA VAL A 24 8.46 -12.34 1.91
C VAL A 24 9.19 -11.02 1.77
N VAL A 25 8.82 -10.05 2.60
CA VAL A 25 9.54 -8.79 2.75
C VAL A 25 10.28 -8.84 4.07
N ALA A 26 11.62 -8.78 3.99
CA ALA A 26 12.48 -8.64 5.15
C ALA A 26 13.04 -7.22 5.20
N VAL A 27 13.10 -6.69 6.42
CA VAL A 27 13.56 -5.35 6.73
C VAL A 27 14.80 -5.47 7.59
N ASP A 28 15.90 -4.86 7.14
CA ASP A 28 17.12 -4.71 7.93
C ASP A 28 17.12 -3.31 8.55
N CYS A 29 16.83 -3.28 9.85
CA CYS A 29 16.67 -2.08 10.68
C CYS A 29 17.09 -2.43 12.12
N PRO A 30 17.73 -1.54 12.89
CA PRO A 30 18.09 -1.81 14.29
C PRO A 30 16.92 -2.15 15.23
N PHE A 31 15.69 -1.77 14.86
CA PHE A 31 14.46 -2.02 15.62
C PHE A 31 13.28 -2.20 14.65
N PRO A 32 12.14 -2.74 15.12
CA PRO A 32 10.95 -2.91 14.28
C PRO A 32 10.48 -1.57 13.68
N PRO A 33 10.28 -1.47 12.35
CA PRO A 33 10.11 -0.18 11.67
C PRO A 33 8.78 0.53 11.99
N SER A 34 7.75 -0.18 12.44
CA SER A 34 6.47 0.40 12.87
C SER A 34 5.61 -0.63 13.61
N ASP A 35 4.64 -0.19 14.41
CA ASP A 35 3.61 -1.05 14.99
C ASP A 35 2.26 -0.94 14.28
N LYS A 36 2.21 -0.29 13.11
CA LYS A 36 1.01 -0.07 12.31
C LYS A 36 1.02 -0.87 11.00
N ILE A 37 -0.16 -1.07 10.44
CA ILE A 37 -0.36 -1.73 9.15
C ILE A 37 -1.39 -0.93 8.34
N GLY A 38 -1.12 -0.76 7.05
CA GLY A 38 -2.06 -0.18 6.10
C GLY A 38 -3.01 -1.25 5.58
N ILE A 39 -4.28 -0.90 5.40
CA ILE A 39 -5.27 -1.74 4.73
C ILE A 39 -5.79 -0.94 3.53
N ASN A 40 -5.33 -1.32 2.34
CA ASN A 40 -5.72 -0.67 1.09
C ASN A 40 -6.56 -1.63 0.23
N SER A 41 -7.86 -1.41 0.14
CA SER A 41 -8.77 -2.18 -0.72
C SER A 41 -9.15 -1.35 -1.92
N VAL A 42 -9.12 -1.93 -3.12
CA VAL A 42 -9.57 -1.30 -4.38
C VAL A 42 -11.03 -0.80 -4.28
N GLN A 43 -11.83 -1.36 -3.37
CA GLN A 43 -13.23 -0.98 -3.16
C GLN A 43 -13.43 0.12 -2.10
N ARG A 44 -12.36 0.56 -1.43
CA ARG A 44 -12.45 1.58 -0.38
C ARG A 44 -11.91 2.90 -0.91
N GLU A 45 -12.66 3.96 -0.66
CA GLU A 45 -12.30 5.34 -1.00
C GLU A 45 -11.05 5.83 -0.25
N ASN A 46 -10.83 5.30 0.97
CA ASN A 46 -9.73 5.71 1.84
C ASN A 46 -8.96 4.52 2.42
N GLU A 47 -7.65 4.68 2.51
CA GLU A 47 -6.79 3.74 3.23
C GLU A 47 -7.03 3.83 4.75
N GLU A 48 -7.02 2.67 5.40
CA GLU A 48 -7.10 2.57 6.87
C GLU A 48 -5.74 2.18 7.45
N ILE A 49 -5.16 3.02 8.31
CA ILE A 49 -3.95 2.70 9.07
C ILE A 49 -4.37 2.22 10.47
N VAL A 50 -4.09 0.96 10.79
CA VAL A 50 -4.49 0.35 12.07
C VAL A 50 -3.29 -0.23 12.82
N PRO A 51 -3.37 -0.37 14.16
CA PRO A 51 -2.33 -1.08 14.91
C PRO A 51 -2.21 -2.55 14.47
N MET A 52 -0.98 -3.05 14.28
CA MET A 52 -0.71 -4.44 13.88
C MET A 52 -1.39 -5.46 14.81
N LYS A 53 -1.45 -5.17 16.11
CA LYS A 53 -2.13 -6.01 17.11
C LYS A 53 -3.61 -6.24 16.79
N ALA A 54 -4.29 -5.23 16.24
CA ALA A 54 -5.69 -5.34 15.83
C ALA A 54 -5.86 -6.34 14.68
N MET A 55 -4.84 -6.48 13.83
CA MET A 55 -4.78 -7.46 12.74
C MET A 55 -4.12 -8.79 13.12
N LYS A 56 -3.73 -8.98 14.39
CA LYS A 56 -2.92 -10.15 14.83
C LYS A 56 -1.66 -10.30 13.98
N MET A 57 -1.01 -9.18 13.70
CA MET A 57 0.27 -9.09 13.01
C MET A 57 1.33 -8.56 13.97
N ALA A 58 2.60 -8.88 13.70
CA ALA A 58 3.75 -8.30 14.39
C ALA A 58 5.01 -8.45 13.51
N TRP A 59 6.03 -7.66 13.81
CA TRP A 59 7.38 -7.94 13.34
C TRP A 59 7.95 -9.15 14.06
N VAL A 60 8.38 -10.13 13.28
CA VAL A 60 9.03 -11.35 13.75
C VAL A 60 10.53 -11.21 13.49
N PRO A 61 11.38 -11.21 14.53
CA PRO A 61 12.82 -11.18 14.36
C PRO A 61 13.30 -12.43 13.63
N TYR A 62 14.23 -12.26 12.69
CA TYR A 62 14.92 -13.38 12.09
C TYR A 62 15.90 -14.00 13.10
N VAL A 63 15.78 -15.31 13.28
CA VAL A 63 16.67 -16.13 14.11
C VAL A 63 17.35 -17.15 13.18
N PRO A 64 18.68 -17.09 13.03
CA PRO A 64 19.46 -18.08 12.28
C PRO A 64 19.14 -19.50 12.74
N LEU A 65 19.16 -20.47 11.81
CA LEU A 65 18.77 -21.86 12.10
C LEU A 65 19.61 -22.48 13.23
N GLU A 66 20.91 -22.19 13.21
CA GLU A 66 21.91 -22.64 14.19
C GLU A 66 21.57 -22.17 15.61
N ASP A 67 20.89 -21.04 15.73
CA ASP A 67 20.64 -20.34 16.99
C ASP A 67 19.23 -20.56 17.55
N ARG A 68 18.36 -21.30 16.86
CA ARG A 68 16.93 -21.45 17.25
C ARG A 68 16.70 -22.17 18.58
N LEU A 69 17.70 -22.91 19.08
CA LEU A 69 17.65 -23.61 20.36
C LEU A 69 18.13 -22.73 21.53
N SER A 70 18.77 -21.60 21.23
CA SER A 70 19.28 -20.64 22.20
C SER A 70 18.16 -19.68 22.65
N ARG A 71 18.26 -19.10 23.85
CA ARG A 71 17.24 -18.16 24.37
C ARG A 71 17.11 -16.96 23.41
N ILE A 72 15.94 -16.84 22.78
CA ILE A 72 15.62 -15.80 21.78
C ILE A 72 15.85 -14.39 22.32
N ASP A 73 15.65 -14.18 23.63
CA ASP A 73 15.81 -12.87 24.30
C ASP A 73 17.25 -12.32 24.28
N ILE A 74 18.25 -13.15 23.94
CA ILE A 74 19.67 -12.74 23.90
C ILE A 74 20.07 -12.24 22.50
N PHE A 75 19.30 -12.55 21.45
CA PHE A 75 19.67 -12.23 20.07
C PHE A 75 19.30 -10.81 19.69
N LYS A 76 20.31 -9.95 19.55
CA LYS A 76 20.19 -8.67 18.85
C LYS A 76 20.18 -8.90 17.35
N THR A 77 19.01 -9.20 16.79
CA THR A 77 18.83 -9.22 15.33
C THR A 77 18.43 -7.84 14.81
N LYS A 78 18.84 -7.53 13.58
CA LYS A 78 18.41 -6.34 12.82
C LYS A 78 17.43 -6.70 11.71
N ILE A 79 17.16 -7.98 11.50
CA ILE A 79 16.33 -8.44 10.39
C ILE A 79 14.95 -8.80 10.94
N PHE A 80 13.93 -8.16 10.40
CA PHE A 80 12.53 -8.36 10.76
C PHE A 80 11.72 -8.77 9.55
N THR A 81 10.77 -9.68 9.74
CA THR A 81 9.76 -10.04 8.74
C THR A 81 8.38 -9.83 9.32
N LEU A 82 7.42 -9.44 8.49
CA LEU A 82 6.04 -9.36 8.95
C LEU A 82 5.51 -10.79 9.18
N GLY A 83 4.74 -10.98 10.25
CA GLY A 83 4.17 -12.28 10.57
C GLY A 83 2.82 -12.20 11.28
N CYS A 84 1.96 -13.17 10.97
CA CYS A 84 0.73 -13.38 11.69
C CYS A 84 1.01 -14.06 13.04
N THR A 85 0.50 -13.48 14.12
CA THR A 85 0.59 -13.97 15.50
C THR A 85 -0.61 -14.82 15.90
N GLN A 86 -1.59 -15.00 15.02
CA GLN A 86 -2.76 -15.83 15.26
C GLN A 86 -2.42 -17.32 15.15
N ARG A 87 -2.96 -18.15 16.05
CA ARG A 87 -2.79 -19.61 16.01
C ARG A 87 -3.44 -20.19 14.74
N ARG A 88 -2.78 -21.18 14.13
CA ARG A 88 -3.27 -21.83 12.90
C ARG A 88 -4.71 -22.36 13.00
N SER A 89 -5.10 -22.92 14.15
CA SER A 89 -6.47 -23.40 14.36
C SER A 89 -7.51 -22.28 14.29
N ALA A 90 -7.20 -21.10 14.84
CA ALA A 90 -8.09 -19.95 14.80
C ALA A 90 -8.20 -19.33 13.40
N LEU A 91 -7.16 -19.46 12.55
CA LEU A 91 -7.20 -18.98 11.17
C LEU A 91 -8.27 -19.72 10.34
N LYS A 92 -8.50 -21.01 10.60
CA LYS A 92 -9.49 -21.83 9.88
C LYS A 92 -10.94 -21.39 10.11
N HIS A 93 -11.20 -20.65 11.18
CA HIS A 93 -12.53 -20.21 11.58
C HIS A 93 -12.74 -18.69 11.42
N LEU A 94 -11.83 -18.03 10.69
CA LEU A 94 -12.01 -16.61 10.38
C LEU A 94 -13.19 -16.42 9.43
N LYS A 95 -14.03 -15.42 9.72
CA LYS A 95 -15.07 -14.96 8.80
C LYS A 95 -14.43 -14.51 7.48
N ILE A 96 -15.10 -14.75 6.36
CA ILE A 96 -14.60 -14.40 5.01
C ILE A 96 -14.20 -12.92 4.92
N GLU A 97 -15.03 -12.02 5.47
CA GLU A 97 -14.72 -10.57 5.53
C GLU A 97 -13.38 -10.27 6.21
N ARG A 98 -13.06 -11.03 7.26
CA ARG A 98 -11.81 -10.87 8.00
C ARG A 98 -10.62 -11.47 7.25
N VAL A 99 -10.83 -12.58 6.55
CA VAL A 99 -9.81 -13.17 5.66
C VAL A 99 -9.46 -12.17 4.56
N LYS A 100 -10.45 -11.58 3.90
CA LYS A 100 -10.24 -10.56 2.85
C LYS A 100 -9.40 -9.38 3.31
N LYS A 101 -9.48 -8.96 4.58
CA LYS A 101 -8.63 -7.88 5.11
C LYS A 101 -7.14 -8.24 5.08
N PHE A 102 -6.77 -9.52 5.24
CA PHE A 102 -5.38 -9.95 5.17
C PHE A 102 -4.81 -9.88 3.75
N ASP A 103 -5.65 -10.01 2.73
CA ASP A 103 -5.24 -9.89 1.31
C ASP A 103 -4.77 -8.46 0.98
N TYR A 104 -5.24 -7.47 1.75
CA TYR A 104 -4.95 -6.04 1.58
C TYR A 104 -4.02 -5.46 2.66
N CYS A 105 -3.54 -6.30 3.57
CA CYS A 105 -2.64 -5.87 4.65
C CYS A 105 -1.25 -5.60 4.11
N MET A 106 -0.81 -4.34 4.18
CA MET A 106 0.52 -3.93 3.78
C MET A 106 1.28 -3.38 4.98
N PRO A 107 2.56 -3.75 5.19
CA PRO A 107 3.34 -3.13 6.23
C PRO A 107 3.36 -1.61 6.00
N TYR A 108 3.16 -0.87 7.08
CA TYR A 108 3.20 0.59 7.10
C TYR A 108 4.44 1.00 7.89
N TYR A 109 5.22 1.91 7.35
CA TYR A 109 6.08 2.80 8.15
C TYR A 109 5.98 4.18 7.53
N MET A 110 6.29 5.21 8.30
CA MET A 110 6.28 6.57 7.79
C MET A 110 7.58 6.79 7.00
N PRO A 111 7.53 6.94 5.67
CA PRO A 111 8.74 7.20 4.90
C PRO A 111 9.26 8.61 5.19
N LEU A 112 10.58 8.77 5.18
CA LEU A 112 11.22 10.08 5.28
C LEU A 112 11.00 10.91 4.00
N GLN A 113 10.86 10.22 2.87
CA GLN A 113 10.58 10.81 1.56
C GLN A 113 9.07 10.96 1.36
N PRO A 114 8.63 11.93 0.53
CA PRO A 114 7.23 12.06 0.18
C PRO A 114 6.63 10.80 -0.43
N LEU A 115 5.36 10.53 -0.15
CA LEU A 115 4.65 9.48 -0.88
C LEU A 115 4.39 9.93 -2.32
N GLU A 116 4.32 8.99 -3.27
CA GLU A 116 3.97 9.29 -4.67
C GLU A 116 2.62 10.04 -4.75
N ASP A 117 1.66 9.67 -3.89
CA ASP A 117 0.35 10.32 -3.82
C ASP A 117 0.36 11.77 -3.34
N GLU A 118 1.46 12.25 -2.74
CA GLU A 118 1.57 13.65 -2.34
C GLU A 118 1.82 14.61 -3.51
N GLU A 119 2.24 14.05 -4.64
CA GLU A 119 2.42 14.72 -5.91
C GLU A 119 1.27 14.40 -6.88
N ASN A 120 0.30 13.58 -6.48
CA ASN A 120 -0.85 13.25 -7.32
C ASN A 120 -1.80 14.46 -7.44
N THR A 121 -2.01 14.88 -8.69
CA THR A 121 -2.80 16.04 -9.11
C THR A 121 -4.19 15.67 -9.64
N THR A 122 -4.51 14.38 -9.63
CA THR A 122 -5.79 13.86 -10.09
C THR A 122 -6.77 13.76 -8.93
N ILE A 123 -7.99 14.27 -9.13
CA ILE A 123 -9.17 13.94 -8.32
C ILE A 123 -10.02 12.91 -9.05
N ASN A 124 -10.47 11.91 -8.31
CA ASN A 124 -11.64 11.11 -8.70
C ASN A 124 -12.88 11.84 -8.18
N PHE A 125 -13.89 12.05 -9.00
CA PHE A 125 -15.10 12.75 -8.59
C PHE A 125 -16.38 12.04 -9.05
N LEU A 126 -17.44 12.30 -8.29
CA LEU A 126 -18.81 11.88 -8.58
C LEU A 126 -19.67 13.14 -8.64
N TYR A 127 -20.06 13.56 -9.84
CA TYR A 127 -20.95 14.71 -10.02
C TYR A 127 -22.41 14.26 -9.99
N PRO A 128 -23.27 14.87 -9.13
CA PRO A 128 -24.61 14.36 -8.83
C PRO A 128 -25.65 14.75 -9.90
N LEU A 129 -25.53 14.19 -11.09
CA LEU A 129 -26.57 14.19 -12.13
C LEU A 129 -27.33 12.86 -12.18
N GLU A 130 -28.40 12.82 -12.98
CA GLU A 130 -29.09 11.58 -13.34
C GLU A 130 -28.96 11.35 -14.86
N PRO A 131 -28.10 10.42 -15.31
CA PRO A 131 -27.17 9.59 -14.54
C PRO A 131 -25.95 10.39 -14.01
N PRO A 132 -25.30 9.94 -12.92
CA PRO A 132 -24.15 10.65 -12.36
C PRO A 132 -22.93 10.54 -13.27
N ILE A 133 -22.11 11.58 -13.28
CA ILE A 133 -20.81 11.56 -13.97
C ILE A 133 -19.77 11.05 -12.98
N VAL A 134 -19.08 9.96 -13.32
CA VAL A 134 -17.94 9.41 -12.59
C VAL A 134 -16.73 9.56 -13.48
N ASP A 135 -15.77 10.39 -13.09
CA ASP A 135 -14.56 10.62 -13.90
C ASP A 135 -13.37 11.08 -13.05
N GLU A 136 -12.23 11.17 -13.71
CA GLU A 136 -10.98 11.70 -13.19
C GLU A 136 -10.70 13.10 -13.78
N PHE A 137 -10.15 13.99 -12.96
CA PHE A 137 -9.73 15.34 -13.39
C PHE A 137 -8.37 15.67 -12.80
N ASP A 138 -7.40 15.98 -13.64
CA ASP A 138 -6.05 16.37 -13.27
C ASP A 138 -5.92 17.91 -13.32
N TRP A 139 -5.83 18.56 -12.16
CA TRP A 139 -5.81 20.03 -12.12
C TRP A 139 -4.50 20.67 -12.62
N GLU A 140 -3.47 19.89 -12.94
CA GLU A 140 -2.25 20.38 -13.60
C GLU A 140 -2.28 20.18 -15.12
N MET A 141 -2.97 19.14 -15.60
CA MET A 141 -3.02 18.77 -17.01
C MET A 141 -4.30 19.23 -17.71
N ASP A 142 -5.42 19.26 -17.00
CA ASP A 142 -6.74 19.57 -17.53
C ASP A 142 -7.12 21.04 -17.27
N ASP A 143 -7.68 21.67 -18.30
CA ASP A 143 -8.36 22.96 -18.15
C ASP A 143 -9.84 22.76 -17.81
N TYR A 144 -10.35 23.56 -16.88
CA TYR A 144 -11.73 23.44 -16.41
C TYR A 144 -12.76 23.73 -17.51
N GLU A 145 -12.45 24.64 -18.44
CA GLU A 145 -13.34 25.00 -19.53
C GLU A 145 -13.37 23.88 -20.57
N ASP A 146 -12.19 23.47 -21.04
CA ASP A 146 -12.04 22.43 -22.06
C ASP A 146 -12.64 21.10 -21.57
N PHE A 147 -12.39 20.74 -20.32
CA PHE A 147 -12.94 19.52 -19.72
C PHE A 147 -14.47 19.57 -19.62
N ALA A 148 -15.04 20.71 -19.22
CA ALA A 148 -16.49 20.88 -19.16
C ALA A 148 -17.13 20.90 -20.57
N ASP A 149 -16.48 21.53 -21.55
CA ASP A 149 -16.92 21.53 -22.94
C ASP A 149 -16.93 20.13 -23.54
N GLN A 150 -15.88 19.35 -23.29
CA GLN A 150 -15.83 17.96 -23.70
C GLN A 150 -17.03 17.17 -23.13
N LYS A 151 -17.37 17.35 -21.86
CA LYS A 151 -18.52 16.67 -21.24
C LYS A 151 -19.86 17.11 -21.84
N VAL A 152 -20.00 18.37 -22.26
CA VAL A 152 -21.19 18.85 -22.97
C VAL A 152 -21.25 18.24 -24.38
N GLN A 153 -20.14 18.22 -25.12
CA GLN A 153 -20.05 17.63 -26.46
C GLN A 153 -20.34 16.13 -26.46
N GLU A 154 -19.91 15.41 -25.43
CA GLU A 154 -20.22 14.00 -25.20
C GLU A 154 -21.69 13.75 -24.81
N GLY A 155 -22.47 14.81 -24.52
CA GLY A 155 -23.85 14.72 -24.05
C GLY A 155 -23.99 14.27 -22.60
N SER A 156 -22.89 14.18 -21.85
CA SER A 156 -22.85 13.76 -20.45
C SER A 156 -23.22 14.91 -19.48
N LEU A 157 -23.00 16.15 -19.90
CA LEU A 157 -23.28 17.36 -19.10
C LEU A 157 -24.24 18.30 -19.88
N PRO A 158 -25.36 18.74 -19.29
CA PRO A 158 -26.21 19.75 -19.90
C PRO A 158 -25.49 21.11 -20.00
N GLU A 159 -25.66 21.84 -21.10
CA GLU A 159 -25.00 23.13 -21.32
C GLU A 159 -25.28 24.15 -20.20
N GLY A 160 -26.50 24.15 -19.64
CA GLY A 160 -26.87 25.01 -18.51
C GLY A 160 -26.25 24.65 -17.17
N GLU A 161 -25.65 23.46 -17.02
CA GLU A 161 -24.97 23.00 -15.80
C GLU A 161 -23.45 23.24 -15.84
N LYS A 162 -22.90 23.74 -16.96
CA LYS A 162 -21.45 23.92 -17.17
C LYS A 162 -20.77 24.71 -16.06
N GLU A 163 -21.34 25.86 -15.66
CA GLU A 163 -20.76 26.68 -14.60
C GLU A 163 -20.77 25.98 -13.24
N LYS A 164 -21.88 25.32 -12.89
CA LYS A 164 -22.01 24.56 -11.63
C LYS A 164 -21.04 23.38 -11.60
N PHE A 165 -20.84 22.71 -12.72
CA PHE A 165 -19.88 21.62 -12.85
C PHE A 165 -18.44 22.09 -12.62
N LYS A 166 -18.06 23.22 -13.24
CA LYS A 166 -16.74 23.83 -13.02
C LYS A 166 -16.53 24.27 -11.57
N GLU A 167 -17.55 24.87 -10.95
CA GLU A 167 -17.50 25.24 -9.53
C GLU A 167 -17.32 24.02 -8.62
N PHE A 168 -18.05 22.94 -8.89
CA PHE A 168 -17.92 21.67 -8.20
C PHE A 168 -16.50 21.09 -8.31
N LEU A 169 -15.92 21.06 -9.53
CA LEU A 169 -14.54 20.60 -9.72
C LEU A 169 -13.55 21.46 -8.94
N LYS A 170 -13.69 22.79 -8.99
CA LYS A 170 -12.83 23.71 -8.23
C LYS A 170 -12.93 23.48 -6.73
N GLU A 171 -14.11 23.18 -6.20
CA GLU A 171 -14.30 22.83 -4.80
C GLU A 171 -13.59 21.53 -4.45
N LYS A 172 -13.78 20.47 -5.24
CA LYS A 172 -13.09 19.18 -5.04
C LYS A 172 -11.56 19.31 -5.10
N VAL A 173 -11.05 20.09 -6.05
CA VAL A 173 -9.61 20.40 -6.13
C VAL A 173 -9.13 21.16 -4.89
N ARG A 174 -9.91 22.11 -4.36
CA ARG A 174 -9.55 22.85 -3.12
C ARG A 174 -9.54 21.94 -1.89
N GLU A 175 -10.54 21.07 -1.75
CA GLU A 175 -10.60 20.06 -0.68
C GLU A 175 -9.36 19.18 -0.74
N ARG A 176 -9.05 18.62 -1.92
CA ARG A 176 -7.88 17.76 -2.10
C ARG A 176 -6.57 18.47 -1.82
N LYS A 177 -6.39 19.70 -2.30
CA LYS A 177 -5.19 20.51 -2.00
C LYS A 177 -5.03 20.79 -0.51
N ARG A 178 -6.13 20.97 0.23
CA ARG A 178 -6.09 21.15 1.69
C ARG A 178 -5.66 19.86 2.39
N GLU A 179 -6.21 18.71 2.01
CA GLU A 179 -5.79 17.41 2.54
C GLU A 179 -4.31 17.13 2.29
N LEU A 180 -3.84 17.37 1.06
CA LEU A 180 -2.43 17.20 0.69
C LEU A 180 -1.52 18.09 1.53
N ARG A 181 -1.90 19.35 1.78
CA ARG A 181 -1.15 20.26 2.64
C ARG A 181 -1.09 19.76 4.07
N GLN A 182 -2.22 19.35 4.63
CA GLN A 182 -2.29 18.81 6.00
C GLN A 182 -1.47 17.53 6.15
N ALA A 183 -1.51 16.63 5.16
CA ALA A 183 -0.70 15.42 5.15
C ALA A 183 0.81 15.73 5.09
N LYS A 184 1.22 16.68 4.23
CA LYS A 184 2.61 17.17 4.14
C LYS A 184 3.10 17.76 5.45
N GLU A 185 2.30 18.61 6.09
CA GLU A 185 2.61 19.23 7.38
C GLU A 185 2.69 18.18 8.51
N ALA A 186 1.74 17.25 8.55
CA ALA A 186 1.74 16.17 9.53
C ALA A 186 2.96 15.25 9.38
N ARG A 187 3.35 14.89 8.14
CA ARG A 187 4.57 14.12 7.88
C ARG A 187 5.81 14.88 8.32
N LYS A 188 5.93 16.16 7.92
CA LYS A 188 7.07 17.00 8.29
C LYS A 188 7.22 17.07 9.80
N LYS A 189 6.13 17.38 10.52
CA LYS A 189 6.12 17.41 11.98
C LYS A 189 6.54 16.07 12.59
N ALA A 190 6.02 14.97 12.07
CA ALA A 190 6.33 13.64 12.59
C ALA A 190 7.78 13.18 12.29
N ILE A 191 8.43 13.74 11.26
CA ILE A 191 9.87 13.59 11.00
C ILE A 191 10.69 14.49 11.94
N ASP A 192 10.24 15.73 12.19
CA ASP A 192 10.92 16.67 13.09
C ASP A 192 10.87 16.20 14.55
N ASP A 193 9.76 15.57 14.97
CA ASP A 193 9.57 14.97 16.30
C ASP A 193 10.24 13.58 16.44
N MET A 194 10.87 13.06 15.37
CA MET A 194 11.47 11.73 15.36
C MET A 194 12.80 11.71 16.10
N ASP A 195 13.04 10.67 16.90
CA ASP A 195 14.33 10.46 17.58
C ASP A 195 15.49 10.36 16.55
N PRO A 196 16.65 11.00 16.80
CA PRO A 196 17.77 10.99 15.85
C PRO A 196 18.24 9.58 15.46
N ALA A 197 18.28 8.63 16.40
CA ALA A 197 18.68 7.26 16.11
C ALA A 197 17.61 6.54 15.26
N MET A 198 16.34 6.89 15.46
CA MET A 198 15.25 6.37 14.63
C MET A 198 15.34 6.89 13.20
N LYS A 199 15.62 8.19 13.04
CA LYS A 199 15.79 8.83 11.74
C LYS A 199 16.97 8.23 10.97
N GLU A 200 18.13 8.10 11.61
CA GLU A 200 19.32 7.47 11.02
C GLU A 200 19.03 6.01 10.60
N ALA A 201 18.31 5.26 11.43
CA ALA A 201 17.90 3.90 11.09
C ALA A 201 16.98 3.84 9.86
N PHE A 202 16.06 4.80 9.70
CA PHE A 202 15.17 4.88 8.54
C PHE A 202 15.89 5.36 7.27
N GLU A 203 16.91 6.21 7.39
CA GLU A 203 17.76 6.61 6.26
C GLU A 203 18.59 5.43 5.73
N ASN A 204 19.02 4.53 6.62
CA ASN A 204 19.85 3.37 6.29
C ASN A 204 19.08 2.05 6.13
N ILE A 205 17.75 2.08 6.20
CA ILE A 205 16.90 0.90 6.18
C ILE A 205 17.05 0.15 4.85
N LYS A 206 17.18 -1.18 4.91
CA LYS A 206 17.25 -2.01 3.69
C LYS A 206 16.05 -2.94 3.61
N PHE A 207 15.59 -3.13 2.39
CA PHE A 207 14.44 -3.95 2.07
C PHE A 207 14.85 -5.08 1.14
N TYR A 208 14.51 -6.29 1.54
CA TYR A 208 14.73 -7.51 0.78
C TYR A 208 13.36 -8.09 0.44
N LYS A 209 13.14 -8.37 -0.84
CA LYS A 209 11.91 -9.01 -1.31
C LYS A 209 12.27 -10.36 -1.91
N PHE A 210 11.67 -11.41 -1.34
CA PHE A 210 11.90 -12.79 -1.73
C PHE A 210 10.65 -13.36 -2.39
N TYR A 211 10.86 -13.95 -3.56
CA TYR A 211 9.87 -14.74 -4.28
C TYR A 211 10.08 -16.23 -4.00
N PRO A 212 9.02 -17.05 -4.13
CA PRO A 212 9.17 -18.48 -4.00
C PRO A 212 10.08 -19.02 -5.12
N VAL A 213 10.90 -20.00 -4.76
CA VAL A 213 11.71 -20.74 -5.72
C VAL A 213 10.80 -21.71 -6.46
N LYS A 214 10.96 -21.81 -7.78
CA LYS A 214 10.24 -22.78 -8.61
C LYS A 214 10.49 -24.21 -8.13
N THR A 215 9.41 -24.93 -7.92
CA THR A 215 9.39 -26.38 -7.67
C THR A 215 8.57 -27.08 -8.77
N PRO A 216 8.60 -28.42 -8.88
CA PRO A 216 7.78 -29.14 -9.87
C PRO A 216 6.28 -28.82 -9.79
N ASP A 217 5.78 -28.51 -8.59
CA ASP A 217 4.36 -28.26 -8.32
C ASP A 217 3.99 -26.76 -8.32
N THR A 218 4.92 -25.85 -8.62
CA THR A 218 4.66 -24.40 -8.57
C THR A 218 4.97 -23.71 -9.89
N PRO A 219 4.21 -22.66 -10.26
CA PRO A 219 4.46 -21.93 -11.49
C PRO A 219 5.79 -21.17 -11.43
N ASP A 220 6.35 -20.93 -12.61
CA ASP A 220 7.55 -20.10 -12.74
C ASP A 220 7.18 -18.62 -12.56
N VAL A 221 7.78 -17.98 -11.56
CA VAL A 221 7.50 -16.58 -11.20
C VAL A 221 8.62 -15.63 -11.63
N ASN A 222 9.67 -16.11 -12.31
CA ASN A 222 10.84 -15.28 -12.64
C ASN A 222 10.49 -14.06 -13.50
N ASN A 223 9.52 -14.20 -14.40
CA ASN A 223 9.11 -13.12 -15.31
C ASN A 223 8.21 -12.07 -14.66
N VAL A 224 7.69 -12.34 -13.45
CA VAL A 224 6.77 -11.43 -12.75
C VAL A 224 7.38 -10.83 -11.48
N LYS A 225 8.69 -11.04 -11.25
CA LYS A 225 9.37 -10.46 -10.08
C LYS A 225 9.46 -8.94 -10.22
N ALA A 226 8.70 -8.22 -9.40
CA ALA A 226 8.79 -6.77 -9.25
C ALA A 226 9.54 -6.37 -7.97
N ARG A 227 10.32 -5.28 -8.04
CA ARG A 227 10.95 -4.66 -6.87
C ARG A 227 9.96 -3.90 -5.98
N TYR A 228 8.91 -3.35 -6.57
CA TYR A 228 7.90 -2.59 -5.85
C TYR A 228 7.27 -3.42 -4.72
N ILE A 229 7.17 -2.86 -3.52
CA ILE A 229 6.61 -3.49 -2.32
C ILE A 229 5.22 -2.91 -2.06
N ASN A 230 5.15 -1.60 -1.80
CA ASN A 230 3.93 -0.81 -1.64
C ASN A 230 4.30 0.68 -1.61
N ARG A 231 3.33 1.59 -1.54
CA ARG A 231 3.57 3.04 -1.53
C ARG A 231 4.45 3.55 -0.38
N TYR A 232 4.49 2.86 0.76
CA TYR A 232 5.30 3.24 1.92
C TYR A 232 6.74 2.75 1.83
N TYR A 233 6.92 1.49 1.44
CA TYR A 233 8.22 0.81 1.31
C TYR A 233 8.87 1.04 -0.05
N ARG A 234 8.12 1.57 -1.01
CA ARG A 234 8.54 1.78 -2.40
C ARG A 234 9.16 0.51 -2.96
N ASN A 235 10.41 0.58 -3.42
CA ASN A 235 11.13 -0.53 -4.02
C ASN A 235 12.02 -1.25 -3.00
N ALA A 236 12.06 -2.58 -3.11
CA ALA A 236 13.07 -3.37 -2.46
C ALA A 236 14.47 -2.99 -2.98
N HIS A 237 15.42 -2.84 -2.06
CA HIS A 237 16.83 -2.65 -2.38
C HIS A 237 17.42 -3.91 -3.02
N TYR A 238 16.96 -5.08 -2.56
CA TYR A 238 17.38 -6.37 -3.05
C TYR A 238 16.19 -7.25 -3.42
N LEU A 239 16.23 -7.77 -4.64
CA LEU A 239 15.24 -8.71 -5.17
C LEU A 239 15.87 -10.10 -5.23
N LYS A 240 15.20 -11.11 -4.66
CA LYS A 240 15.66 -12.50 -4.59
C LYS A 240 14.57 -13.44 -5.06
#